data_AF-A0A2S5CBM5-F1
#
_entry.id   AF-A0A2S5CBM5-F1
#
_cell.length_a   1.000
_cell.length_b   1.000
_cell.length_c   1.000
_cell.angle_alpha   90.00
_cell.angle_beta   90.00
_cell.angle_gamma   90.00
#
_symmetry.space_group_name_H-M   'P 1'
#
loop_
_entity.id
_entity.type
_entity.pdbx_description
1 polymer ?
#
loop_
_entity_poly.entity_id
_entity_poly.type
_entity_poly.pdbx_seq_one_letter_code
_entity_poly.pdbx_strand_id
1 'polypeptide(L)'
;MTMYATLEEAIDAAREEFLADNSGVEAEDADIQQLNIQKYVLQDGDIMWQAEFFSDEGEDGECLPVLSGDAAQAVFDGEYEEIELRQEWLEENTLHEWDEGEFQLEPPLDTEEGQTAADEWDER
;
A
#
# COMPACT_ATOMS: atom_id res chain seq x y z
N MET A 1 4.82 10.22 4.63
CA MET A 1 4.06 8.98 4.64
C MET A 1 2.80 9.16 5.47
N THR A 2 1.65 9.17 4.81
CA THR A 2 0.34 9.17 5.48
C THR A 2 -0.26 7.79 5.26
N MET A 3 -0.61 7.11 6.34
CA MET A 3 -1.16 5.76 6.30
C MET A 3 -2.59 5.77 6.84
N TYR A 4 -3.40 4.81 6.41
CA TYR A 4 -4.81 4.71 6.74
C TYR A 4 -5.16 3.34 7.32
N ALA A 5 -6.15 3.28 8.21
CA ALA A 5 -6.53 2.04 8.88
C ALA A 5 -7.18 1.02 7.93
N THR A 6 -7.73 1.48 6.80
CA THR A 6 -8.37 0.64 5.79
C THR A 6 -7.76 0.89 4.40
N LEU A 7 -7.80 -0.14 3.55
CA LEU A 7 -7.33 -0.03 2.17
C LEU A 7 -8.21 0.93 1.36
N GLU A 8 -9.54 0.89 1.55
CA GLU A 8 -10.47 1.84 0.93
C GLU A 8 -10.10 3.31 1.23
N GLU A 9 -9.85 3.65 2.50
CA GLU A 9 -9.43 5.02 2.87
C GLU A 9 -8.08 5.40 2.24
N ALA A 10 -7.14 4.46 2.15
CA ALA A 10 -5.86 4.70 1.49
C ALA A 10 -6.04 4.99 -0.01
N ILE A 11 -6.90 4.24 -0.69
CA ILE A 11 -7.21 4.43 -2.12
C ILE A 11 -7.93 5.76 -2.35
N ASP A 12 -8.93 6.09 -1.52
CA ASP A 12 -9.64 7.37 -1.63
C ASP A 12 -8.69 8.55 -1.44
N ALA A 13 -7.82 8.49 -0.43
CA ALA A 13 -6.82 9.53 -0.20
C ALA A 13 -5.80 9.63 -1.35
N ALA A 14 -5.33 8.51 -1.89
CA ALA A 14 -4.42 8.48 -3.04
C ALA A 14 -5.07 9.10 -4.28
N ARG A 15 -6.37 8.87 -4.50
CA ARG A 15 -7.13 9.50 -5.58
C ARG A 15 -7.22 11.02 -5.39
N GLU A 16 -7.53 11.48 -4.18
CA GLU A 16 -7.57 12.91 -3.87
C GLU A 16 -6.21 13.58 -4.06
N GLU A 17 -5.13 12.93 -3.64
CA GLU A 17 -3.75 13.40 -3.84
C GLU A 17 -3.41 13.50 -5.33
N PHE A 18 -3.67 12.44 -6.10
CA PHE A 18 -3.44 12.44 -7.55
C PHE A 18 -4.17 13.59 -8.26
N LEU A 19 -5.43 13.84 -7.93
CA LEU A 19 -6.21 14.94 -8.52
C LEU A 19 -5.72 16.32 -8.07
N ALA A 20 -5.20 16.43 -6.85
CA ALA A 20 -4.62 17.67 -6.35
C ALA A 20 -3.31 18.01 -7.08
N ASP A 21 -2.45 17.01 -7.34
CA ASP A 21 -1.20 17.18 -8.08
C ASP A 21 -1.43 17.38 -9.58
N ASN A 22 -2.50 16.82 -10.14
CA ASN A 22 -2.91 16.99 -11.54
C ASN A 22 -4.00 18.05 -11.70
N SER A 23 -3.76 19.24 -11.14
CA SER A 23 -4.72 20.34 -11.17
C SER A 23 -5.12 20.70 -12.62
N GLY A 24 -6.34 20.36 -13.03
CA GLY A 24 -6.85 20.55 -14.38
C GLY A 24 -7.30 19.28 -15.09
N VAL A 25 -7.07 18.11 -14.50
CA VAL A 25 -7.65 16.83 -14.89
C VAL A 25 -8.86 16.56 -13.98
N GLU A 26 -10.02 16.30 -14.57
CA GLU A 26 -11.18 15.81 -13.83
C GLU A 26 -11.03 14.31 -13.61
N ALA A 27 -11.68 13.74 -12.59
CA ALA A 27 -11.55 12.31 -12.30
C ALA A 27 -11.94 11.43 -13.49
N GLU A 28 -12.91 11.85 -14.30
CA GLU A 28 -13.36 11.17 -15.52
C GLU A 28 -12.38 11.25 -16.70
N ASP A 29 -11.43 12.18 -16.65
CA ASP A 29 -10.40 12.39 -17.68
C ASP A 29 -9.02 11.88 -17.24
N ALA A 30 -8.91 11.32 -16.03
CA ALA A 30 -7.66 10.75 -15.54
C ALA A 30 -7.26 9.52 -16.36
N ASP A 31 -5.99 9.48 -16.75
CA ASP A 31 -5.37 8.33 -17.41
C ASP A 31 -4.41 7.72 -16.39
N ILE A 32 -4.92 6.74 -15.64
CA ILE A 32 -4.20 6.03 -14.60
C ILE A 32 -3.62 4.76 -15.18
N GLN A 33 -2.30 4.66 -15.12
CA GLN A 33 -1.56 3.54 -15.68
C GLN A 33 -1.01 2.61 -14.60
N GLN A 34 -0.93 3.05 -13.35
CA GLN A 34 -0.39 2.24 -12.25
C GLN A 34 -1.03 2.59 -10.91
N LEU A 35 -1.33 1.54 -10.13
CA LEU A 35 -1.70 1.62 -8.73
C LEU A 35 -0.64 0.90 -7.91
N ASN A 36 -0.05 1.63 -6.96
CA ASN A 36 0.82 1.06 -5.95
C ASN A 36 0.08 0.97 -4.62
N ILE A 37 0.32 -0.11 -3.88
CA ILE A 37 -0.24 -0.31 -2.53
C ILE A 37 0.89 -0.81 -1.63
N GLN A 38 0.86 -0.39 -0.37
CA GLN A 38 1.72 -0.96 0.68
C GLN A 38 0.90 -1.26 1.93
N LYS A 39 1.06 -2.47 2.43
CA LYS A 39 0.52 -2.92 3.72
C LYS A 39 1.59 -2.77 4.80
N TYR A 40 1.18 -2.23 5.94
CA TYR A 40 1.99 -2.09 7.14
C TYR A 40 1.35 -2.79 8.33
N VAL A 41 2.18 -3.31 9.23
CA VAL A 41 1.77 -3.80 10.55
C VAL A 41 2.56 -3.04 11.60
N LEU A 42 1.88 -2.28 12.46
CA LEU A 42 2.50 -1.50 13.53
C LEU A 42 2.95 -2.39 14.70
N GLN A 43 3.75 -1.87 15.63
CA GLN A 43 4.22 -2.64 16.80
C GLN A 43 3.09 -3.17 17.70
N ASP A 44 1.97 -2.45 17.76
CA ASP A 44 0.75 -2.86 18.46
C ASP A 44 -0.08 -3.91 17.68
N GLY A 45 0.34 -4.24 16.46
CA GLY A 45 -0.29 -5.21 15.57
C GLY A 45 -1.36 -4.62 14.66
N ASP A 46 -1.66 -3.31 14.75
CA ASP A 46 -2.61 -2.64 13.88
C ASP A 46 -2.12 -2.67 12.43
N ILE A 47 -3.08 -2.87 11.53
CA ILE A 47 -2.82 -2.88 10.08
C ILE A 47 -3.07 -1.48 9.56
N MET A 48 -2.09 -0.97 8.81
CA MET A 48 -2.19 0.30 8.11
C MET A 48 -1.89 0.11 6.62
N TRP A 49 -2.44 0.98 5.78
CA TRP A 49 -2.34 0.93 4.33
C TRP A 49 -1.91 2.27 3.76
N GLN A 50 -1.15 2.22 2.68
CA GLN A 50 -0.88 3.35 1.80
C GLN A 50 -1.17 2.92 0.37
N ALA A 51 -1.62 3.86 -0.46
CA ALA A 51 -1.79 3.67 -1.89
C ALA A 51 -1.28 4.89 -2.64
N GLU A 52 -0.89 4.71 -3.90
CA GLU A 52 -0.44 5.77 -4.80
C GLU A 52 -0.93 5.46 -6.21
N PHE A 53 -1.31 6.50 -6.96
CA PHE A 53 -1.69 6.37 -8.37
C PHE A 53 -0.71 7.13 -9.25
N PHE A 54 -0.41 6.57 -10.43
CA PHE A 54 0.48 7.18 -11.41
C PHE A 54 -0.12 7.13 -12.82
N SER A 55 0.20 8.15 -13.62
CA SER A 55 -0.19 8.24 -15.04
C SER A 55 0.71 7.48 -15.99
N ASP A 56 1.84 6.95 -15.51
CA ASP A 56 2.75 6.12 -16.30
C ASP A 56 3.08 4.83 -15.55
N GLU A 57 3.27 3.74 -16.29
CA GLU A 57 3.76 2.47 -15.75
C GLU A 57 5.26 2.57 -15.44
N GLY A 58 5.67 2.01 -14.30
CA GLY A 58 7.07 1.94 -13.89
C GLY A 58 7.58 3.19 -13.17
N GLU A 59 6.69 4.11 -12.79
CA GLU A 59 7.04 5.20 -11.87
C GLU A 59 7.42 4.62 -10.49
N ASP A 60 8.53 5.11 -9.95
CA ASP A 60 9.02 4.76 -8.62
C ASP A 60 8.21 5.50 -7.55
N GLY A 61 7.52 4.76 -6.68
CA GLY A 61 6.76 5.28 -5.54
C GLY A 61 7.33 4.83 -4.19
N GLU A 62 6.65 5.18 -3.10
CA GLU A 62 6.94 4.64 -1.77
C GLU A 62 6.39 3.21 -1.61
N CYS A 63 5.34 2.87 -2.37
CA CYS A 63 4.62 1.60 -2.34
C CYS A 63 5.04 0.65 -3.48
N LEU A 64 4.56 -0.60 -3.40
CA LEU A 64 4.78 -1.62 -4.43
C LEU A 64 3.71 -1.54 -5.53
N PRO A 65 4.08 -1.70 -6.82
CA PRO A 65 3.10 -1.76 -7.91
C PRO A 65 2.28 -3.04 -7.82
N VAL A 66 0.95 -2.89 -7.79
CA VAL A 66 0.01 -4.02 -7.67
C VAL A 66 -0.83 -4.21 -8.93
N LEU A 67 -1.32 -3.11 -9.52
CA LEU A 67 -2.11 -3.13 -10.75
C LEU A 67 -1.57 -2.14 -11.76
N SER A 68 -1.80 -2.41 -13.05
CA SER A 68 -1.46 -1.50 -14.13
C SER A 68 -2.53 -1.47 -15.24
N GLY A 69 -2.48 -0.41 -16.06
CA GLY A 69 -3.41 -0.16 -17.16
C GLY A 69 -4.87 -0.11 -16.72
N ASP A 70 -5.78 -0.72 -17.50
CA ASP A 70 -7.22 -0.73 -17.26
C ASP A 70 -7.62 -1.18 -15.84
N ALA A 71 -6.83 -2.05 -15.21
CA ALA A 71 -7.11 -2.51 -13.83
C ALA A 71 -6.82 -1.41 -12.79
N ALA A 72 -5.75 -0.63 -12.97
CA ALA A 72 -5.46 0.51 -12.11
C ALA A 72 -6.51 1.62 -12.29
N GLN A 73 -6.90 1.88 -13.54
CA GLN A 73 -7.98 2.81 -13.86
C GLN A 73 -9.31 2.41 -13.21
N ALA A 74 -9.70 1.14 -13.28
CA ALA A 74 -10.93 0.66 -12.65
C ALA A 74 -10.96 0.91 -11.13
N VAL A 75 -9.83 0.73 -10.44
CA VAL A 75 -9.76 1.05 -9.00
C VAL A 75 -9.93 2.55 -8.76
N PHE A 76 -9.29 3.39 -9.56
CA PHE A 76 -9.40 4.85 -9.48
C PHE A 76 -10.85 5.33 -9.65
N ASP A 77 -11.56 4.72 -10.62
CA ASP A 77 -12.98 5.00 -10.91
C ASP A 77 -13.95 4.42 -9.86
N GLY A 78 -13.44 3.66 -8.88
CA GLY A 78 -14.23 3.02 -7.83
C GLY A 78 -14.94 1.75 -8.28
N GLU A 79 -14.52 1.17 -9.40
CA GLU A 79 -15.05 -0.07 -10.00
C GLU A 79 -14.24 -1.29 -9.56
N TYR A 80 -14.04 -1.48 -8.25
CA TYR A 80 -13.26 -2.59 -7.70
C TYR A 80 -13.88 -3.19 -6.44
N GLU A 81 -13.48 -4.42 -6.11
CA GLU A 81 -13.82 -5.07 -4.84
C GLU A 81 -12.57 -5.12 -3.94
N GLU A 82 -12.61 -4.45 -2.79
CA GLU A 82 -11.48 -4.42 -1.83
C GLU A 82 -11.00 -5.83 -1.42
N ILE A 83 -11.94 -6.78 -1.33
CA ILE A 83 -11.65 -8.16 -0.97
C ILE A 83 -10.73 -8.83 -1.99
N GLU A 84 -10.87 -8.52 -3.28
CA GLU A 84 -10.02 -9.08 -4.33
C GLU A 84 -8.59 -8.54 -4.20
N LEU A 85 -8.43 -7.21 -4.08
CA LEU A 85 -7.13 -6.57 -3.86
C LEU A 85 -6.39 -7.14 -2.64
N ARG A 86 -7.12 -7.35 -1.54
CA ARG A 86 -6.53 -7.92 -0.32
C ARG A 86 -6.14 -9.39 -0.47
N GLN A 87 -6.83 -10.16 -1.29
CA GLN A 87 -6.48 -11.57 -1.55
C GLN A 87 -5.31 -11.71 -2.50
N GLU A 88 -5.12 -10.76 -3.41
CA GLU A 88 -3.96 -10.73 -4.30
C GLU A 88 -2.68 -10.27 -3.59
N TRP A 89 -2.81 -9.61 -2.44
CA TRP A 89 -1.66 -9.18 -1.64
C TRP A 89 -0.85 -10.38 -1.11
N LEU A 90 0.44 -10.41 -1.45
CA LEU A 90 1.37 -11.40 -0.92
C LEU A 90 1.84 -10.98 0.48
N GLU A 91 1.73 -11.89 1.45
CA GLU A 91 2.10 -11.59 2.84
C GLU A 91 3.57 -11.18 2.98
N GLU A 92 4.46 -11.73 2.14
CA GLU A 92 5.90 -11.41 2.05
C GLU A 92 6.19 -9.94 1.70
N ASN A 93 5.21 -9.23 1.12
CA ASN A 93 5.33 -7.81 0.80
C ASN A 93 4.91 -6.90 1.97
N THR A 94 4.46 -7.47 3.09
CA THR A 94 3.98 -6.70 4.24
C THR A 94 5.15 -6.14 5.03
N LEU A 95 5.16 -4.82 5.20
CA LEU A 95 6.14 -4.12 6.02
C LEU A 95 5.72 -4.11 7.48
N HIS A 96 6.60 -4.51 8.38
CA HIS A 96 6.35 -4.54 9.81
C HIS A 96 7.18 -3.46 10.51
N GLU A 97 6.54 -2.71 11.40
CA GLU A 97 7.18 -1.67 12.19
C GLU A 97 8.12 -2.33 13.21
N TRP A 98 9.40 -1.95 13.13
CA TRP A 98 10.45 -2.41 14.02
C TRP A 98 10.73 -1.38 15.12
N ASP A 99 10.88 -0.12 14.72
CA ASP A 99 11.06 1.06 15.58
C ASP A 99 10.05 2.12 15.13
N GLU A 100 9.83 3.18 15.93
CA GLU A 100 8.83 4.22 15.61
C GLU A 100 9.07 4.81 14.20
N GLY A 101 8.22 4.44 13.24
CA GLY A 101 8.35 4.84 11.83
C GLY A 101 9.42 4.12 11.01
N GLU A 102 10.08 3.07 11.52
CA GLU A 102 11.02 2.23 10.78
C GLU A 102 10.39 0.88 10.44
N PHE A 103 10.40 0.51 9.15
CA PHE A 103 9.68 -0.65 8.63
C PHE A 103 10.59 -1.63 7.92
N GLN A 104 10.35 -2.94 8.11
CA GLN A 104 11.14 -4.02 7.51
C GLN A 104 10.24 -5.16 7.01
N LEU A 105 10.65 -5.86 5.95
CA LEU A 105 9.93 -7.03 5.42
C LEU A 105 10.13 -8.26 6.32
N GLU A 106 11.29 -8.36 6.96
CA GLU A 106 11.67 -9.46 7.84
C GLU A 106 12.35 -8.89 9.10
N PRO A 107 12.18 -9.52 10.26
CA PRO A 107 12.79 -9.05 11.49
C PRO A 107 14.30 -9.37 11.49
N PRO A 108 15.14 -8.52 12.13
CA PRO A 108 16.58 -8.69 12.16
C PRO A 108 17.01 -9.89 13.02
N LEU A 109 17.25 -11.04 12.39
CA LEU A 109 17.56 -12.30 13.06
C LEU A 109 18.92 -12.33 13.81
N ASP A 110 19.75 -11.30 13.64
CA ASP A 110 21.07 -11.19 14.30
C ASP A 110 20.99 -10.90 15.81
N THR A 111 19.79 -10.65 16.36
CA THR A 111 19.56 -10.31 17.77
C THR A 111 18.58 -11.28 18.44
N GLU A 112 18.64 -11.40 19.78
CA GLU A 112 17.64 -12.19 20.54
C GLU A 112 16.22 -11.59 20.43
N GLU A 113 16.13 -10.27 20.31
CA GLU A 113 14.88 -9.54 20.13
C GLU A 113 14.27 -9.80 18.74
N GLY A 114 15.07 -9.72 17.67
CA GLY A 114 14.59 -10.02 16.32
C GLY A 114 14.28 -11.50 16.07
N GLN A 115 14.92 -12.44 16.78
CA GLN A 115 14.48 -13.84 16.79
C GLN A 115 13.11 -14.00 17.47
N THR A 116 12.87 -13.29 18.56
CA THR A 116 11.57 -13.31 19.24
C THR A 116 10.47 -12.73 18.36
N ALA A 117 10.75 -11.59 17.70
CA ALA A 117 9.85 -10.98 16.74
C ALA A 117 9.55 -11.90 15.55
N ALA A 118 10.55 -12.65 15.06
CA ALA A 118 10.35 -13.63 14.00
C ALA A 118 9.36 -14.74 14.38
N ASP A 119 9.51 -15.32 15.57
CA ASP A 119 8.55 -16.31 16.09
C ASP A 119 7.14 -15.70 16.24
N GLU A 120 7.01 -14.47 16.77
CA GLU A 120 5.72 -13.80 16.91
C GLU A 120 5.05 -13.42 15.57
N TRP A 121 5.84 -13.17 14.53
CA TRP A 121 5.32 -12.87 13.19
C TRP A 121 4.90 -14.14 12.44
N ASP A 122 5.62 -15.26 12.60
CA ASP A 122 5.32 -16.55 11.95
C ASP A 122 4.10 -17.26 12.59
N GLU A 123 3.81 -16.99 13.86
CA GLU A 123 2.68 -17.58 14.60
C GLU A 123 1.30 -16.94 14.30
N ARG A 124 1.21 -15.96 13.39
CA ARG A 124 -0.01 -15.13 13.19
C ARG A 124 -0.92 -15.55 12.03
#